data_AF-A0A2U1JW08-F1
#
_entry.id   AF-A0A2U1JW08-F1
#
_cell.length_a   1.000
_cell.length_b   1.000
_cell.length_c   1.000
_cell.angle_alpha   90.00
_cell.angle_beta   90.00
_cell.angle_gamma   90.00
#
_symmetry.space_group_name_H-M   'P 1'
#
loop_
_entity.id
_entity.type
_entity.pdbx_description
1 polymer ?
#
loop_
_entity_poly.entity_id
_entity_poly.type
_entity_poly.pdbx_seq_one_letter_code
_entity_poly.pdbx_strand_id
1 'polypeptide(L)'
;MKPFKLEDEPKINPGFKTPEGYHDSFSSKFLQNLPKEEITSNVKVISIFRKRKTIIMAIAAVLVLAIMIPILYTTDVKNNELDSTTIENYLAEDSNINHYELIGEIEPENNSIVNLTKLEDETLEDILVTNPNMENLLIEN
;
A
#
# COMPACT_ATOMS: atom_id res chain seq x y z
N MET A 1 -67.09 35.17 35.49
CA MET A 1 -66.21 35.51 36.64
C MET A 1 -66.13 37.03 36.74
N LYS A 2 -66.21 37.61 37.95
CA LYS A 2 -66.03 39.05 38.13
C LYS A 2 -64.56 39.42 37.87
N PRO A 3 -64.26 40.57 37.26
CA PRO A 3 -62.87 41.00 37.05
C PRO A 3 -62.22 41.30 38.41
N PHE A 4 -61.12 40.63 38.69
CA PHE A 4 -60.29 40.89 39.87
C PHE A 4 -59.51 42.18 39.62
N LYS A 5 -59.80 43.24 40.38
CA LYS A 5 -59.16 44.55 40.27
C LYS A 5 -58.19 44.72 41.44
N LEU A 6 -56.89 44.68 41.14
CA LEU A 6 -55.83 44.71 42.17
C LEU A 6 -55.74 46.07 42.89
N GLU A 7 -56.19 47.16 42.27
CA GLU A 7 -56.08 48.50 42.86
C GLU A 7 -57.15 48.82 43.92
N ASP A 8 -58.31 48.14 43.88
CA ASP A 8 -59.50 48.51 44.65
C ASP A 8 -59.63 47.74 45.98
N GLU A 9 -58.78 46.74 46.24
CA GLU A 9 -58.80 45.94 47.47
C GLU A 9 -57.70 46.36 48.46
N PRO A 10 -57.95 46.34 49.79
CA PRO A 10 -56.94 46.68 50.78
C PRO A 10 -55.77 45.70 50.67
N LYS A 11 -54.57 46.20 50.38
CA LYS A 11 -53.35 45.39 50.32
C LYS A 11 -53.19 44.59 51.61
N ILE A 12 -53.29 43.27 51.49
CA ILE A 12 -52.99 42.35 52.58
C ILE A 12 -51.54 42.56 53.04
N ASN A 13 -51.32 42.62 54.35
CA ASN A 13 -49.97 42.70 54.88
C ASN A 13 -49.24 41.39 54.53
N PRO A 14 -48.04 41.44 53.95
CA PRO A 14 -47.28 40.22 53.67
C PRO A 14 -46.99 39.50 54.99
N GLY A 15 -47.41 38.24 55.08
CA GLY A 15 -47.20 37.40 56.27
C GLY A 15 -45.73 37.05 56.51
N PHE A 16 -44.87 37.27 55.51
CA PHE A 16 -43.43 37.12 55.61
C PHE A 16 -42.75 38.47 55.33
N LYS A 17 -42.04 38.99 56.33
CA LYS A 17 -41.15 40.15 56.19
C LYS A 17 -39.73 39.69 56.54
N THR A 18 -38.78 40.01 55.66
CA THR A 18 -37.36 39.74 55.95
C THR A 18 -36.88 40.63 57.09
N PRO A 19 -35.97 40.13 57.95
CA PRO A 19 -35.31 40.97 58.95
C PRO A 19 -34.59 42.16 58.34
N GLU A 20 -34.44 43.23 59.11
CA GLU A 20 -33.65 44.40 58.74
C GLU A 20 -32.22 43.98 58.38
N GLY A 21 -31.70 44.46 57.24
CA GLY A 21 -30.35 44.15 56.77
C GLY A 21 -30.11 42.72 56.24
N TYR A 22 -31.17 41.91 56.03
CA TYR A 22 -31.03 40.55 55.49
C TYR A 22 -30.32 40.53 54.12
N HIS A 23 -30.73 41.41 53.21
CA HIS A 23 -30.19 41.48 51.86
C HIS A 23 -28.78 42.09 51.81
N ASP A 24 -28.44 42.96 52.76
CA ASP A 24 -27.12 43.62 52.83
C ASP A 24 -26.00 42.63 53.12
N SER A 25 -26.28 41.61 53.95
CA SER A 25 -25.30 40.57 54.32
C SER A 25 -25.41 39.28 53.50
N PHE A 26 -26.44 39.16 52.65
CA PHE A 26 -26.72 37.94 51.89
C PHE A 26 -25.55 37.55 50.98
N SER A 27 -25.08 38.48 50.15
CA SER A 27 -23.99 38.24 49.20
C SER A 27 -22.71 37.78 49.91
N SER A 28 -22.37 38.43 51.02
CA SER A 28 -21.19 38.09 51.82
C SER A 28 -21.31 36.70 52.46
N LYS A 29 -22.50 36.32 52.95
CA LYS A 29 -22.74 34.98 53.52
C LYS A 29 -22.74 33.91 52.43
N PHE A 30 -23.31 34.20 51.27
CA PHE A 30 -23.31 33.29 50.12
C PHE A 30 -21.90 32.95 49.67
N LEU A 31 -21.04 33.97 49.49
CA LEU A 31 -19.65 33.77 49.09
C LEU A 31 -18.80 33.05 50.16
N GLN A 32 -19.09 33.27 51.44
CA GLN A 32 -18.39 32.59 52.55
C GLN A 32 -18.79 31.12 52.70
N ASN A 33 -20.03 30.78 52.38
CA ASN A 33 -20.60 29.44 52.46
C ASN A 33 -20.38 28.61 51.18
N LEU A 34 -19.77 29.19 50.14
CA LEU A 34 -19.27 28.39 49.04
C LEU A 34 -18.21 27.42 49.58
N PRO A 35 -18.28 26.13 49.24
CA PRO A 35 -17.28 25.16 49.68
C PRO A 35 -15.89 25.66 49.27
N LYS A 36 -15.08 26.00 50.29
CA LYS A 36 -13.64 26.30 50.16
C LYS A 36 -12.80 25.02 50.05
N GLU A 37 -13.47 23.89 49.82
CA GLU A 37 -12.86 22.60 49.56
C GLU A 37 -12.08 22.71 48.25
N GLU A 38 -10.76 22.86 48.34
CA GLU A 38 -9.73 22.27 47.48
C GLU A 38 -10.11 21.88 46.03
N ILE A 39 -10.84 22.73 45.30
CA ILE A 39 -11.12 22.50 43.86
C ILE A 39 -9.81 22.60 43.04
N THR A 40 -8.72 23.04 43.66
CA THR A 40 -7.48 23.45 42.98
C THR A 40 -6.45 22.34 42.79
N SER A 41 -6.61 21.11 43.32
CA SER A 41 -5.52 20.11 43.22
C SER A 41 -5.89 18.71 42.69
N ASN A 42 -7.17 18.33 42.55
CA ASN A 42 -7.50 16.95 42.17
C ASN A 42 -8.70 16.72 41.22
N VAL A 43 -9.19 17.73 40.50
CA VAL A 43 -9.95 17.39 39.27
C VAL A 43 -8.92 17.11 38.19
N LYS A 44 -8.44 15.85 38.11
CA LYS A 44 -7.51 15.37 37.09
C LYS A 44 -8.15 15.47 35.70
N VAL A 45 -8.18 16.67 35.14
CA VAL A 45 -8.62 16.94 33.78
C VAL A 45 -7.55 16.43 32.82
N ILE A 46 -7.76 15.22 32.29
CA ILE A 46 -6.95 14.72 31.19
C ILE A 46 -7.50 15.34 29.90
N SER A 47 -6.70 16.19 29.26
CA SER A 47 -6.98 16.70 27.92
C SER A 47 -7.22 15.55 26.94
N ILE A 48 -8.42 15.51 26.34
CA ILE A 48 -8.80 14.53 25.29
C ILE A 48 -7.85 14.60 24.10
N PHE A 49 -7.26 15.76 23.82
CA PHE A 49 -6.31 15.94 22.72
C PHE A 49 -5.02 15.16 22.93
N ARG A 50 -4.64 14.85 24.18
CA ARG A 50 -3.43 14.06 24.47
C ARG A 50 -3.57 12.61 24.02
N LYS A 51 -4.78 12.04 24.11
CA LYS A 51 -5.08 10.67 23.64
C LYS A 51 -5.27 10.58 22.12
N ARG A 52 -5.62 11.69 21.45
CA ARG A 52 -5.72 11.72 19.99
C ARG A 52 -4.36 11.72 19.31
N LYS A 53 -3.33 12.34 19.90
CA LYS A 53 -1.96 12.35 19.35
C LYS A 53 -1.38 10.95 19.12
N THR A 54 -1.61 10.01 20.04
CA THR A 54 -1.13 8.63 19.90
C THR A 54 -1.88 7.87 18.80
N ILE A 55 -3.19 8.12 18.65
CA ILE A 55 -4.00 7.52 17.57
C ILE A 55 -3.55 8.08 16.21
N ILE A 56 -3.33 9.40 16.12
CA ILE A 56 -2.84 10.05 14.90
C ILE A 56 -1.44 9.54 14.55
N MET A 57 -0.55 9.36 15.52
CA MET A 57 0.77 8.75 15.29
C MET A 57 0.67 7.29 14.85
N ALA A 58 -0.24 6.50 15.41
CA ALA A 58 -0.45 5.11 14.97
C ALA A 58 -0.95 5.04 13.52
N ILE A 59 -1.90 5.90 13.14
CA ILE A 59 -2.37 6.00 11.75
C ILE A 59 -1.22 6.42 10.82
N ALA A 60 -0.42 7.41 11.22
CA ALA A 60 0.74 7.85 10.44
C ALA A 60 1.77 6.72 10.26
N ALA A 61 2.08 5.96 11.31
CA ALA A 61 3.01 4.83 11.25
C ALA A 61 2.53 3.73 10.28
N VAL A 62 1.22 3.41 10.31
CA VAL A 62 0.63 2.44 9.37
C VAL A 62 0.72 2.95 7.93
N LEU A 63 0.48 4.24 7.69
CA LEU A 63 0.61 4.86 6.38
C LEU A 63 2.05 4.81 5.85
N VAL A 64 3.03 5.11 6.70
CA VAL A 64 4.46 5.01 6.35
C VAL A 64 4.83 3.59 5.98
N LEU A 65 4.39 2.59 6.77
CA LEU A 65 4.61 1.18 6.43
C LEU A 65 3.93 0.80 5.11
N ALA A 66 2.69 1.24 4.87
CA ALA A 66 1.98 0.98 3.63
C ALA A 66 2.70 1.54 2.39
N ILE A 67 3.34 2.70 2.52
CA ILE A 67 4.15 3.31 1.45
C ILE A 67 5.51 2.59 1.32
N MET A 68 6.07 2.09 2.43
CA MET A 68 7.35 1.38 2.45
C MET A 68 7.27 -0.03 1.85
N ILE A 69 6.14 -0.72 1.99
CA ILE A 69 5.92 -2.08 1.45
C ILE A 69 6.27 -2.16 -0.05
N PRO A 70 5.68 -1.36 -0.97
CA PRO A 70 6.03 -1.44 -2.39
C PRO A 70 7.49 -1.08 -2.65
N ILE A 71 8.13 -0.19 -1.89
CA ILE A 71 9.56 0.12 -2.08
C ILE A 71 10.44 -1.12 -1.82
N LEU A 72 10.06 -1.96 -0.85
CA LEU A 72 10.80 -3.19 -0.52
C LEU A 72 10.47 -4.37 -1.46
N TYR A 73 9.27 -4.39 -2.05
CA TYR A 73 8.83 -5.47 -2.94
C TYR A 73 8.84 -5.13 -4.43
N THR A 74 9.17 -3.88 -4.83
CA THR A 74 9.31 -3.46 -6.25
C THR A 74 10.63 -3.86 -6.87
N THR A 75 11.51 -4.55 -6.13
CA THR A 75 12.43 -5.48 -6.78
C THR A 75 11.63 -6.71 -7.17
N ASP A 76 10.81 -6.57 -8.20
CA ASP A 76 10.42 -7.71 -9.00
C ASP A 76 11.72 -8.47 -9.30
N VAL A 77 11.71 -9.72 -8.89
CA VAL A 77 12.52 -10.77 -9.49
C VAL A 77 12.15 -10.72 -10.96
N LYS A 78 12.80 -9.81 -11.71
CA LYS A 78 12.93 -9.92 -13.13
C LYS A 78 13.67 -11.22 -13.26
N ASN A 79 12.93 -12.32 -13.42
CA ASN A 79 13.47 -13.53 -13.98
C ASN A 79 14.05 -13.02 -15.30
N ASN A 80 15.36 -12.78 -15.32
CA ASN A 80 16.11 -12.48 -16.52
C ASN A 80 16.19 -13.79 -17.33
N GLU A 81 15.06 -14.48 -17.50
CA GLU A 81 14.90 -15.39 -18.59
C GLU A 81 15.04 -14.51 -19.82
N LEU A 82 16.16 -14.73 -20.50
CA LEU A 82 16.49 -14.04 -21.73
C LEU A 82 15.33 -14.29 -22.69
N ASP A 83 14.63 -13.22 -23.03
CA ASP A 83 13.52 -13.31 -23.99
C ASP A 83 14.06 -13.79 -25.35
N SER A 84 13.31 -14.64 -26.04
CA SER A 84 13.69 -15.20 -27.34
C SER A 84 14.09 -14.09 -28.31
N THR A 85 13.33 -12.99 -28.30
CA THR A 85 13.62 -11.83 -29.15
C THR A 85 14.98 -11.19 -28.87
N THR A 86 15.43 -11.22 -27.60
CA THR A 86 16.72 -10.66 -27.20
C THR A 86 17.86 -11.58 -27.63
N ILE A 87 17.67 -12.89 -27.51
CA ILE A 87 18.64 -13.90 -27.98
C ILE A 87 18.75 -13.83 -29.50
N GLU A 88 17.63 -13.77 -30.22
CA GLU A 88 17.60 -13.67 -31.68
C GLU A 88 18.33 -12.42 -32.18
N ASN A 89 18.08 -11.26 -31.58
CA ASN A 89 18.78 -10.03 -31.95
C ASN A 89 20.28 -10.13 -31.69
N TYR A 90 20.70 -10.69 -30.54
CA TYR A 90 22.11 -10.91 -30.24
C TYR A 90 22.80 -11.84 -31.24
N LEU A 91 22.15 -12.96 -31.60
CA LEU A 91 22.66 -13.91 -32.59
C LEU A 91 22.69 -13.32 -34.01
N ALA A 92 21.76 -12.42 -34.34
CA ALA A 92 21.69 -11.77 -35.65
C ALA A 92 22.71 -10.63 -35.80
N GLU A 93 23.03 -9.93 -34.71
CA GLU A 93 24.00 -8.83 -34.69
C GLU A 93 25.44 -9.30 -34.48
N ASP A 94 25.66 -10.44 -33.82
CA ASP A 94 27.00 -11.01 -33.64
C ASP A 94 27.47 -11.79 -34.87
N SER A 95 28.25 -11.12 -35.73
CA SER A 95 28.79 -11.68 -36.97
C SER A 95 29.89 -12.73 -36.78
N ASN A 96 30.29 -13.03 -35.54
CA ASN A 96 31.40 -13.93 -35.24
C ASN A 96 30.98 -15.38 -34.99
N ILE A 97 29.67 -15.67 -34.99
CA ILE A 97 29.18 -17.02 -34.75
C ILE A 97 29.31 -17.83 -36.04
N ASN A 98 30.17 -18.85 -36.01
CA ASN A 98 30.35 -19.75 -37.14
C ASN A 98 29.16 -20.72 -37.23
N HIS A 99 28.49 -20.77 -38.38
CA HIS A 99 27.36 -21.67 -38.62
C HIS A 99 27.67 -23.15 -38.33
N TYR A 100 28.92 -23.58 -38.52
CA TYR A 100 29.33 -24.96 -38.23
C TYR A 100 29.41 -25.27 -36.73
N GLU A 101 29.76 -24.28 -35.91
CA GLU A 101 29.78 -24.45 -34.44
C GLU A 101 28.36 -24.53 -33.87
N LEU A 102 27.42 -23.75 -34.43
CA LEU A 102 26.01 -23.83 -34.07
C LEU A 102 25.41 -25.21 -34.36
N ILE A 103 25.76 -25.80 -35.51
CA ILE A 103 25.28 -27.13 -35.89
C ILE A 103 25.84 -28.21 -34.97
N GLY A 104 27.09 -28.07 -34.51
CA GLY A 104 27.71 -29.01 -33.56
C GLY A 104 27.10 -28.98 -32.16
N GLU A 105 26.62 -27.81 -31.71
CA GLU A 105 25.99 -27.63 -30.40
C GLU A 105 24.49 -27.99 -30.40
N ILE A 106 23.88 -28.11 -31.59
CA ILE A 106 22.50 -28.55 -31.75
C ILE A 106 22.43 -30.06 -31.50
N GLU A 107 21.93 -30.45 -30.33
CA GLU A 107 21.75 -31.86 -30.00
C GLU A 107 20.60 -32.47 -30.84
N PRO A 108 20.87 -33.53 -31.63
CA PRO A 108 19.94 -34.00 -32.66
C PRO A 108 18.66 -34.62 -32.10
N GLU A 109 18.66 -35.06 -30.85
CA GLU A 109 17.56 -35.84 -30.28
C GLU A 109 16.37 -34.99 -29.77
N ASN A 110 16.58 -33.70 -29.50
CA ASN A 110 15.58 -32.82 -28.88
C ASN A 110 15.16 -31.64 -29.75
N ASN A 111 15.59 -31.61 -31.01
CA ASN A 111 15.41 -30.48 -31.90
C ASN A 111 14.36 -30.77 -33.02
N SER A 112 13.26 -30.02 -33.03
CA SER A 112 12.22 -30.07 -34.08
C SER A 112 12.62 -29.43 -35.42
N ILE A 113 13.70 -28.64 -35.47
CA ILE A 113 14.35 -28.09 -36.68
C ILE A 113 15.06 -29.21 -37.45
N VAL A 114 15.61 -30.21 -36.74
CA VAL A 114 16.27 -31.39 -37.32
C VAL A 114 15.24 -32.52 -37.44
N ASN A 115 14.09 -32.22 -38.04
CA ASN A 115 13.27 -33.28 -38.60
C ASN A 115 13.99 -33.78 -39.87
N LEU A 116 14.92 -34.72 -39.70
CA LEU A 116 15.34 -35.62 -40.76
C LEU A 116 14.14 -36.49 -41.13
N THR A 117 13.15 -35.88 -41.79
CA THR A 117 12.14 -36.61 -42.55
C THR A 117 12.91 -37.40 -43.59
N LYS A 118 13.17 -38.67 -43.24
CA LYS A 118 13.48 -39.81 -44.08
C LYS A 118 13.98 -39.38 -45.47
N LEU A 119 15.28 -39.10 -45.57
CA LEU A 119 15.91 -38.88 -46.85
C LEU A 119 15.55 -40.07 -47.73
N GLU A 120 14.77 -39.83 -48.76
CA GLU A 120 14.36 -40.87 -49.69
C GLU A 120 15.59 -41.24 -50.50
N ASP A 121 15.97 -42.53 -50.53
CA ASP A 121 17.25 -43.01 -51.09
C ASP A 121 17.48 -42.51 -52.53
N GLU A 122 16.40 -42.28 -53.30
CA GLU A 122 16.42 -41.73 -54.65
C GLU A 122 17.03 -40.31 -54.72
N THR A 123 16.79 -39.48 -53.69
CA THR A 123 17.34 -38.11 -53.62
C THR A 123 18.81 -38.08 -53.21
N LEU A 124 19.24 -39.05 -52.39
CA LEU A 124 20.63 -39.15 -51.95
C LEU A 124 21.55 -39.60 -53.09
N GLU A 125 21.13 -40.61 -53.86
CA GLU A 125 21.88 -41.07 -55.02
C GLU A 125 22.01 -39.95 -56.06
N ASP A 126 20.93 -39.22 -56.35
CA ASP A 126 20.94 -38.10 -57.30
C ASP A 126 21.84 -36.94 -56.86
N ILE A 127 21.84 -36.60 -55.56
CA ILE A 127 22.70 -35.56 -54.99
C ILE A 127 24.19 -35.97 -55.05
N LEU A 128 24.50 -37.23 -54.74
CA LEU A 128 25.87 -37.75 -54.78
C LEU A 128 26.39 -37.86 -56.22
N VAL A 129 25.54 -38.25 -57.17
CA VAL A 129 25.87 -38.30 -58.60
C VAL A 129 26.08 -36.90 -59.18
N THR A 130 25.27 -35.92 -58.74
CA THR A 130 25.36 -34.54 -59.23
C THR A 130 26.56 -33.79 -58.64
N ASN A 131 27.00 -34.14 -57.42
CA ASN A 131 28.15 -33.51 -56.76
C ASN A 131 29.27 -34.53 -56.47
N PRO A 132 30.16 -34.82 -57.43
CA PRO A 132 31.20 -35.84 -57.30
C PRO A 132 32.24 -35.55 -56.20
N ASN A 133 32.30 -34.31 -55.69
CA ASN A 133 33.22 -33.93 -54.61
C ASN A 133 32.60 -34.06 -53.21
N MET A 134 31.31 -34.42 -53.10
CA MET A 134 30.68 -34.58 -51.79
C MET A 134 31.23 -35.77 -51.00
N GLU A 135 31.67 -36.82 -51.68
CA GLU A 135 32.33 -37.96 -51.02
C GLU A 135 33.58 -37.52 -50.24
N ASN A 136 34.29 -36.49 -50.72
CA ASN A 136 35.46 -35.95 -50.01
C ASN A 136 35.08 -35.35 -48.64
N LEU A 137 33.89 -34.78 -48.51
CA LEU A 137 33.39 -34.19 -47.26
C LEU A 137 33.04 -35.26 -46.21
N LEU A 138 32.81 -36.51 -46.64
CA LEU A 138 32.58 -37.65 -45.75
C LEU A 138 33.89 -38.29 -45.27
N ILE A 139 34.96 -38.16 -46.06
CA ILE A 139 36.28 -38.75 -45.77
C ILE A 139 37.15 -37.80 -44.92
N GLU A 140 36.88 -36.50 -44.94
CA GLU A 140 37.64 -35.47 -44.20
C GLU A 140 37.24 -35.35 -42.71
N ASN A 141 36.39 -36.26 -42.18
CA ASN A 141 35.96 -36.30 -40.78
C ASN A 141 36.43 -37.57 -40.05
#